data_AF-A0A0M9G2L8-F1
#
_entry.id   AF-A0A0M9G2L8-F1
#
_cell.length_a   1.000
_cell.length_b   1.000
_cell.length_c   1.000
_cell.angle_alpha   90.00
_cell.angle_beta   90.00
_cell.angle_gamma   90.00
#
_symmetry.space_group_name_H-M   'P 1'
#
loop_
_entity.id
_entity.type
_entity.pdbx_description
1 polymer ?
#
loop_
_entity_poly.entity_id
_entity_poly.type
_entity_poly.pdbx_seq_one_letter_code
_entity_poly.pdbx_strand_id
1 'polypeptide(L)'
;MTEYKKLVALTDLLSADVTNLCSSIAKATHVAEDGKKGANAAAPSNTVADPEQLYLVSSRIYQSIVDGCPRIRKMVLKARETDPNKQIYNETMCRKIEELLKSFCSILQQLVPSFSSENVEPQNASQESKAENTNPVEVVLGIDFDVEAIMERSPALEKAEEVHNQYILKRSQEEAWQSRVEHGLSDVVTFESQNRFVVAAEEKFDRAALVERKRSDKARIIRLLEERETAKWKAELQRRDAEQKLLQEKTEAIHNVANIPSVLLAALPDAAMRRKLVGHTRQLITALLRTPEDLNIRRLRNNNEHLIGDYGHPCLIAINSADGKQCLCAPAVNVAEVLWCRIGYSIRYTNVPNRSVESVRLEKRGEELVLPCGRPLSVHTYSPLGFEDYSERFFELVEPNVMEEPDDWMVWYNMMQEMERVLTELLSS
;
A
#
# COMPACT_ATOMS: atom_id res chain seq x y z
N MET A 1 13.23 -78.83 -23.44
CA MET A 1 14.36 -78.19 -24.16
C MET A 1 15.64 -78.88 -23.73
N THR A 2 16.39 -79.50 -24.64
CA THR A 2 17.67 -80.15 -24.30
C THR A 2 18.71 -79.10 -23.92
N GLU A 3 19.64 -79.42 -23.00
CA GLU A 3 20.69 -78.49 -22.52
C GLU A 3 21.48 -77.83 -23.66
N TYR A 4 21.72 -78.56 -24.75
CA TYR A 4 22.29 -78.03 -26.00
C TYR A 4 21.53 -76.80 -26.53
N LYS A 5 20.20 -76.84 -26.59
CA LYS A 5 19.39 -75.72 -27.10
C LYS A 5 19.47 -74.48 -26.19
N LYS A 6 19.63 -74.67 -24.88
CA LYS A 6 19.80 -73.56 -23.93
C LYS A 6 21.15 -72.88 -24.11
N LEU A 7 22.21 -73.66 -24.36
CA LEU A 7 23.53 -73.10 -24.61
C LEU A 7 23.65 -72.44 -25.97
N VAL A 8 22.98 -72.96 -27.01
CA VAL A 8 22.89 -72.26 -28.31
C VAL A 8 22.25 -70.88 -28.11
N ALA A 9 21.08 -70.81 -27.46
CA ALA A 9 20.41 -69.53 -27.22
C ALA A 9 21.23 -68.56 -26.36
N LEU A 10 21.98 -69.07 -25.37
CA LEU A 10 22.89 -68.27 -24.56
C LEU A 10 24.06 -67.74 -25.38
N THR A 11 24.69 -68.58 -26.21
CA THR A 11 25.80 -68.19 -27.09
C THR A 11 25.35 -67.17 -28.14
N ASP A 12 24.15 -67.32 -28.71
CA ASP A 12 23.58 -66.35 -29.67
C ASP A 12 23.33 -64.99 -28.99
N LEU A 13 22.75 -64.99 -27.79
CA LEU A 13 22.51 -63.77 -27.01
C LEU A 13 23.83 -63.10 -26.60
N LEU A 14 24.80 -63.90 -26.13
CA LEU A 14 26.13 -63.42 -25.77
C LEU A 14 26.85 -62.80 -26.99
N SER A 15 26.74 -63.42 -28.16
CA SER A 15 27.30 -62.87 -29.40
C SER A 15 26.70 -61.52 -29.75
N ALA A 16 25.37 -61.39 -29.65
CA ALA A 16 24.68 -60.14 -29.90
C ALA A 16 25.08 -59.05 -28.89
N ASP A 17 25.13 -59.38 -27.60
CA ASP A 17 25.52 -58.45 -26.54
C ASP A 17 26.98 -58.01 -26.68
N VAL A 18 27.91 -58.92 -26.98
CA VAL A 18 29.34 -58.60 -27.23
C VAL A 18 29.51 -57.71 -28.46
N THR A 19 28.84 -58.03 -29.56
CA THR A 19 28.90 -57.23 -30.79
C THR A 19 28.35 -55.82 -30.53
N ASN A 20 27.24 -55.72 -29.80
CA ASN A 20 26.63 -54.45 -29.42
C ASN A 20 27.55 -53.64 -28.48
N LEU A 21 28.18 -54.28 -27.49
CA LEU A 21 29.10 -53.62 -26.58
C LEU A 21 30.34 -53.10 -27.32
N CYS A 22 31.03 -53.97 -28.06
CA CYS A 22 32.23 -53.60 -28.81
C CYS A 22 31.95 -52.51 -29.84
N SER A 23 30.80 -52.57 -30.54
CA SER A 23 30.42 -51.52 -31.50
C SER A 23 30.05 -50.20 -30.84
N SER A 24 29.38 -50.23 -29.67
CA SER A 24 29.02 -49.03 -28.91
C SER A 24 30.26 -48.35 -28.32
N ILE A 25 31.23 -49.14 -27.86
CA ILE A 25 32.50 -48.63 -27.33
C ILE A 25 33.37 -48.09 -28.45
N ALA A 26 33.49 -48.79 -29.59
CA ALA A 26 34.25 -48.31 -30.74
C ALA A 26 33.70 -46.97 -31.27
N LYS A 27 32.37 -46.81 -31.29
CA LYS A 27 31.74 -45.52 -31.62
C LYS A 27 32.08 -44.44 -30.59
N ALA A 28 32.09 -44.78 -29.30
CA ALA A 28 32.43 -43.85 -28.23
C ALA A 28 33.91 -43.41 -28.25
N THR A 29 34.84 -44.31 -28.58
CA THR A 29 36.27 -43.98 -28.70
C THR A 29 36.60 -43.15 -29.95
N HIS A 30 35.98 -43.43 -31.10
CA HIS A 30 36.18 -42.61 -32.31
C HIS A 30 35.67 -41.17 -32.15
N VAL A 31 34.54 -40.97 -31.47
CA VAL A 31 34.01 -39.62 -31.18
C VAL A 31 34.91 -38.85 -30.22
N ALA A 32 35.60 -39.53 -29.29
CA ALA A 32 36.54 -38.89 -28.36
C ALA A 32 37.85 -38.43 -29.03
N GLU A 33 38.27 -39.08 -30.13
CA GLU A 33 39.46 -38.70 -30.90
C GLU A 33 39.20 -37.51 -31.84
N ASP A 34 38.01 -37.45 -32.47
CA ASP A 34 37.61 -36.33 -33.31
C ASP A 34 37.24 -35.08 -32.48
N GLY A 35 36.67 -35.26 -31.29
CA GLY A 35 36.35 -34.15 -30.36
C GLY A 35 37.58 -33.43 -29.80
N LYS A 36 38.76 -34.06 -29.77
CA LYS A 36 40.01 -33.40 -29.36
C LYS A 36 40.60 -32.46 -30.42
N LYS A 37 40.14 -32.53 -31.68
CA LYS A 37 40.61 -31.66 -32.77
C LYS A 37 39.69 -30.47 -33.06
N GLY A 38 38.51 -30.38 -32.44
CA GLY A 38 37.53 -29.33 -32.70
C GLY A 38 36.92 -28.75 -31.42
N ALA A 39 37.69 -27.99 -30.65
CA ALA A 39 37.13 -27.13 -29.62
C ALA A 39 36.45 -25.92 -30.27
N ASN A 40 35.15 -26.04 -30.59
CA ASN A 40 34.13 -24.98 -30.56
C ASN A 40 32.86 -25.45 -31.27
N ALA A 41 31.80 -25.69 -30.50
CA ALA A 41 30.39 -25.40 -30.80
C ALA A 41 29.44 -26.47 -30.21
N ALA A 42 28.61 -25.98 -29.29
CA ALA A 42 27.23 -26.32 -28.96
C ALA A 42 26.56 -27.62 -29.50
N ALA A 43 25.77 -28.16 -28.57
CA ALA A 43 24.69 -29.17 -28.67
C ALA A 43 25.10 -30.63 -28.36
N PRO A 44 24.34 -31.32 -27.48
CA PRO A 44 24.62 -32.70 -27.13
C PRO A 44 24.25 -33.56 -28.33
N SER A 45 25.24 -34.01 -29.11
CA SER A 45 24.98 -35.05 -30.10
C SER A 45 24.59 -36.32 -29.33
N ASN A 46 23.39 -36.81 -29.61
CA ASN A 46 22.78 -38.06 -29.12
C ASN A 46 23.54 -39.31 -29.60
N THR A 47 24.87 -39.30 -29.57
CA THR A 47 25.73 -40.38 -30.07
C THR A 47 26.71 -40.92 -29.03
N VAL A 48 26.57 -40.51 -27.76
CA VAL A 48 27.24 -41.20 -26.65
C VAL A 48 26.30 -42.30 -26.19
N ALA A 49 26.73 -43.56 -26.35
CA ALA A 49 25.99 -44.70 -25.82
C ALA A 49 25.70 -44.49 -24.33
N ASP A 50 24.45 -44.73 -23.93
CA ASP A 50 23.97 -44.50 -22.56
C ASP A 50 24.85 -45.28 -21.55
N PRO A 51 25.58 -44.60 -20.64
CA PRO A 51 26.46 -45.24 -19.67
C PRO A 51 25.78 -46.29 -18.79
N GLU A 52 24.49 -46.13 -18.49
CA GLU A 52 23.72 -47.11 -17.72
C GLU A 52 23.45 -48.36 -18.57
N GLN A 53 23.09 -48.17 -19.85
CA GLN A 53 22.89 -49.29 -20.78
C GLN A 53 24.17 -50.05 -21.07
N LEU A 54 25.31 -49.36 -21.20
CA LEU A 54 26.62 -50.00 -21.41
C LEU A 54 27.01 -50.89 -20.23
N TYR A 55 26.81 -50.42 -19.00
CA TYR A 55 27.08 -51.19 -17.78
C TYR A 55 26.12 -52.38 -17.60
N LEU A 56 24.85 -52.22 -17.97
CA LEU A 56 23.89 -53.32 -17.96
C LEU A 56 24.28 -54.41 -18.98
N VAL A 57 24.69 -54.01 -20.18
CA VAL A 57 25.16 -54.95 -21.21
C VAL A 57 26.46 -55.64 -20.78
N SER A 58 27.42 -54.92 -20.20
CA SER A 58 28.66 -55.53 -19.68
C SER A 58 28.38 -56.55 -18.57
N SER A 59 27.47 -56.23 -17.65
CA SER A 59 27.03 -57.14 -16.58
C SER A 59 26.34 -58.41 -17.13
N ARG A 60 25.51 -58.28 -18.18
CA ARG A 60 24.89 -59.44 -18.84
C ARG A 60 25.89 -60.33 -19.56
N ILE A 61 26.89 -59.74 -20.21
CA ILE A 61 27.99 -60.47 -20.86
C ILE A 61 28.77 -61.25 -19.82
N TYR A 62 29.16 -60.60 -18.72
CA TYR A 62 29.86 -61.23 -17.61
C TYR A 62 29.08 -62.44 -17.08
N GLN A 63 27.80 -62.25 -16.74
CA GLN A 63 26.95 -63.33 -16.22
C GLN A 63 26.80 -64.48 -17.23
N SER A 64 26.63 -64.16 -18.51
CA SER A 64 26.48 -65.16 -19.58
C SER A 64 27.74 -66.00 -19.76
N ILE A 65 28.92 -65.42 -19.56
CA ILE A 65 30.20 -66.14 -19.66
C ILE A 65 30.42 -67.01 -18.42
N VAL A 66 30.17 -66.49 -17.22
CA VAL A 66 30.24 -67.25 -15.96
C VAL A 66 29.33 -68.47 -15.98
N ASP A 67 28.09 -68.32 -16.48
CA ASP A 67 27.14 -69.43 -16.59
C ASP A 67 27.42 -70.36 -17.78
N GLY A 68 27.85 -69.80 -18.91
CA GLY A 68 28.06 -70.51 -20.17
C GLY A 68 29.31 -71.38 -20.18
N CYS A 69 30.43 -70.87 -19.67
CA CYS A 69 31.75 -71.54 -19.69
C CYS A 69 31.73 -72.96 -19.07
N PRO A 70 31.29 -73.16 -17.81
CA PRO A 70 31.30 -74.48 -17.19
C PRO A 70 30.38 -75.48 -17.91
N ARG A 71 29.25 -75.00 -18.44
CA ARG A 71 28.24 -75.83 -19.11
C ARG A 71 28.72 -76.29 -20.48
N ILE A 72 29.33 -75.40 -21.27
CA ILE A 72 29.93 -75.72 -22.57
C ILE A 72 31.11 -76.67 -22.37
N ARG A 73 32.00 -76.38 -21.42
CA ARG A 73 33.14 -77.24 -21.08
C ARG A 73 32.69 -78.67 -20.72
N LYS A 74 31.70 -78.80 -19.83
CA LYS A 74 31.14 -80.09 -19.44
C LYS A 74 30.55 -80.84 -20.64
N MET A 75 29.84 -80.14 -21.52
CA MET A 75 29.24 -80.76 -22.70
C MET A 75 30.27 -81.24 -23.73
N VAL A 76 31.32 -80.46 -23.96
CA VAL A 76 32.42 -80.82 -24.88
C VAL A 76 33.21 -82.00 -24.34
N LEU A 77 33.59 -82.00 -23.05
CA LEU A 77 34.29 -83.13 -22.44
C LEU A 77 33.47 -84.43 -22.54
N LYS A 78 32.14 -84.33 -22.46
CA LYS A 78 31.24 -85.47 -22.67
C LYS A 78 31.05 -85.88 -24.14
N ALA A 79 31.22 -84.96 -25.08
CA ALA A 79 31.20 -85.25 -26.51
C ALA A 79 32.49 -85.89 -27.02
N ARG A 80 33.62 -85.61 -26.35
CA ARG A 80 34.96 -86.18 -26.62
C ARG A 80 35.26 -87.47 -25.85
N GLU A 81 34.30 -87.98 -25.07
CA GLU A 81 34.43 -89.26 -24.37
C GLU A 81 34.57 -90.40 -25.38
N THR A 82 35.61 -91.23 -25.24
CA THR A 82 35.92 -92.31 -26.19
C THR A 82 35.47 -93.68 -25.70
N ASP A 83 35.04 -93.80 -24.44
CA ASP A 83 34.44 -95.02 -23.88
C ASP A 83 32.98 -95.15 -24.37
N PRO A 84 32.64 -96.14 -25.22
CA PRO A 84 31.30 -96.29 -25.78
C PRO A 84 30.22 -96.58 -24.72
N ASN A 85 30.59 -97.00 -23.51
CA ASN A 85 29.66 -97.17 -22.39
C ASN A 85 29.39 -95.87 -21.61
N LYS A 86 30.15 -94.81 -21.88
CA LYS A 86 30.03 -93.48 -21.22
C LYS A 86 29.66 -92.37 -22.21
N GLN A 87 29.82 -92.60 -23.51
CA GLN A 87 29.44 -91.65 -24.55
C GLN A 87 27.91 -91.65 -24.73
N ILE A 88 27.29 -90.50 -24.42
CA ILE A 88 25.83 -90.33 -24.45
C ILE A 88 25.31 -89.61 -25.71
N TYR A 89 26.22 -89.15 -26.58
CA TYR A 89 25.89 -88.38 -27.78
C TYR A 89 26.25 -89.18 -29.05
N ASN A 90 25.38 -89.10 -30.05
CA ASN A 90 25.68 -89.61 -31.39
C ASN A 90 26.68 -88.69 -32.11
N GLU A 91 27.32 -89.19 -33.17
CA GLU A 91 28.36 -88.46 -33.91
C GLU A 91 27.90 -87.09 -34.43
N THR A 92 26.63 -87.00 -34.86
CA THR A 92 26.04 -85.75 -35.34
C THR A 92 25.93 -84.71 -34.22
N MET A 93 25.56 -85.11 -33.01
CA MET A 93 25.49 -84.24 -31.84
C MET A 93 26.88 -83.87 -31.33
N CYS A 94 27.86 -84.77 -31.37
CA CYS A 94 29.24 -84.45 -31.04
C CYS A 94 29.79 -83.33 -31.95
N ARG A 95 29.55 -83.42 -33.27
CA ARG A 95 29.96 -82.37 -34.22
C ARG A 95 29.31 -81.01 -33.92
N LYS A 96 28.02 -81.01 -33.61
CA LYS A 96 27.25 -79.82 -33.22
C LYS A 96 27.72 -79.16 -31.92
N ILE A 97 28.23 -79.96 -30.97
CA ILE A 97 28.78 -79.47 -29.70
C ILE A 97 30.16 -78.82 -29.93
N GLU A 98 30.98 -79.40 -30.80
CA GLU A 98 32.27 -78.79 -31.21
C GLU A 98 32.08 -77.47 -31.96
N GLU A 99 31.07 -77.37 -32.83
CA GLU A 99 30.71 -76.12 -33.50
C GLU A 99 30.27 -75.05 -32.49
N LEU A 100 29.44 -75.42 -31.52
CA LEU A 100 28.99 -74.51 -30.45
C LEU A 100 30.17 -73.99 -29.60
N LEU A 101 31.15 -74.85 -29.30
CA LEU A 101 32.38 -74.45 -28.60
C LEU A 101 33.18 -73.44 -29.43
N LYS A 102 33.35 -73.67 -30.74
CA LYS A 102 34.05 -72.74 -31.63
C LYS A 102 33.35 -71.38 -31.68
N SER A 103 32.02 -71.36 -31.80
CA SER A 103 31.23 -70.13 -31.77
C SER A 103 31.41 -69.39 -30.44
N PHE A 104 31.39 -70.10 -29.32
CA PHE A 104 31.58 -69.49 -28.00
C PHE A 104 33.01 -68.94 -27.81
N CYS A 105 34.04 -69.69 -28.21
CA CYS A 105 35.42 -69.21 -28.21
C CYS A 105 35.63 -67.99 -29.11
N SER A 106 34.96 -67.92 -30.27
CA SER A 106 35.02 -66.76 -31.16
C SER A 106 34.45 -65.50 -30.51
N ILE A 107 33.39 -65.62 -29.70
CA ILE A 107 32.83 -64.48 -28.96
C ILE A 107 33.78 -64.01 -27.86
N LEU A 108 34.44 -64.94 -27.15
CA LEU A 108 35.48 -64.60 -26.18
C LEU A 108 36.68 -63.90 -26.82
N GLN A 109 37.06 -64.31 -28.03
CA GLN A 109 38.10 -63.64 -28.83
C GLN A 109 37.72 -62.22 -29.22
N GLN A 110 36.45 -61.95 -29.50
CA GLN A 110 35.97 -60.59 -29.77
C GLN A 110 36.04 -59.69 -28.54
N LEU A 111 35.82 -60.24 -27.34
CA LEU A 111 35.95 -59.51 -26.07
C LEU A 111 37.41 -59.32 -25.63
N VAL A 112 38.25 -60.32 -25.92
CA VAL A 112 39.66 -60.41 -25.51
C VAL A 112 40.49 -60.78 -26.73
N PRO A 113 40.95 -59.80 -27.53
CA PRO A 113 41.70 -60.07 -28.77
C PRO A 113 42.99 -60.86 -28.57
N SER A 114 43.57 -60.82 -27.37
CA SER A 114 44.73 -61.63 -26.95
C SER A 114 44.43 -63.14 -26.80
N PHE A 115 43.18 -63.55 -26.99
CA PHE A 115 42.71 -64.94 -26.99
C PHE A 115 42.73 -65.60 -28.40
N SER A 116 43.32 -64.91 -29.41
CA SER A 116 43.41 -65.39 -30.80
C SER A 116 44.65 -66.26 -31.07
N SER A 117 44.52 -67.23 -31.98
CA SER A 117 45.57 -68.18 -32.41
C SER A 117 46.13 -67.89 -33.82
N GLU A 118 45.81 -66.75 -34.46
CA GLU A 118 46.29 -66.46 -35.82
C GLU A 118 47.43 -65.42 -35.87
N ASN A 119 48.55 -65.87 -36.42
CA ASN A 119 49.74 -65.18 -36.92
C ASN A 119 49.65 -63.65 -37.06
N VAL A 120 50.40 -62.93 -36.23
CA VAL A 120 50.93 -61.60 -36.56
C VAL A 120 52.31 -61.81 -37.19
N GLU A 121 52.48 -61.41 -38.45
CA GLU A 121 53.82 -61.32 -39.07
C GLU A 121 54.77 -60.47 -38.21
N PRO A 122 56.04 -60.87 -38.04
CA PRO A 122 56.95 -60.18 -37.15
C PRO A 122 57.51 -58.93 -37.84
N GLN A 123 57.23 -57.76 -37.27
CA GLN A 123 58.12 -56.61 -37.42
C GLN A 123 58.81 -56.34 -36.08
N ASN A 124 60.08 -56.77 -36.04
CA ASN A 124 61.20 -56.22 -35.28
C ASN A 124 60.89 -55.52 -33.94
N ALA A 125 61.15 -56.21 -32.83
CA ALA A 125 62.23 -55.86 -31.89
C ALA A 125 62.01 -56.56 -30.54
N SER A 126 62.86 -57.57 -30.27
CA SER A 126 63.50 -57.86 -28.99
C SER A 126 62.77 -57.48 -27.69
N GLN A 127 62.07 -58.44 -27.06
CA GLN A 127 62.20 -58.71 -25.61
C GLN A 127 61.42 -59.96 -25.19
N GLU A 128 62.00 -60.67 -24.24
CA GLU A 128 61.62 -61.99 -23.74
C GLU A 128 60.19 -62.04 -23.17
N SER A 129 59.30 -62.75 -23.85
CA SER A 129 58.21 -63.49 -23.19
C SER A 129 57.85 -64.69 -24.07
N LYS A 130 57.79 -65.87 -23.46
CA LYS A 130 57.22 -67.06 -24.10
C LYS A 130 55.73 -66.79 -24.34
N ALA A 131 55.38 -66.29 -25.51
CA ALA A 131 54.01 -66.34 -26.01
C ALA A 131 53.73 -67.80 -26.36
N GLU A 132 53.25 -68.58 -25.37
CA GLU A 132 52.62 -69.87 -25.63
C GLU A 132 51.44 -69.62 -26.55
N ASN A 133 51.55 -70.09 -27.79
CA ASN A 133 50.51 -70.08 -28.80
C ASN A 133 49.34 -70.93 -28.28
N THR A 134 48.46 -70.34 -27.48
CA THR A 134 47.46 -71.06 -26.70
C THR A 134 46.19 -71.14 -27.53
N ASN A 135 45.85 -72.34 -27.99
CA ASN A 135 44.62 -72.58 -28.71
C ASN A 135 43.42 -72.19 -27.82
N PRO A 136 42.53 -71.27 -28.23
CA PRO A 136 41.39 -70.80 -27.43
C PRO A 136 40.48 -71.95 -26.95
N VAL A 137 40.42 -73.03 -27.73
CA VAL A 137 39.68 -74.25 -27.40
C VAL A 137 40.37 -75.03 -26.28
N GLU A 138 41.70 -75.06 -26.25
CA GLU A 138 42.47 -75.75 -25.21
C GLU A 138 42.46 -74.98 -23.89
N VAL A 139 42.51 -73.64 -23.96
CA VAL A 139 42.42 -72.76 -22.78
C VAL A 139 41.07 -72.91 -22.09
N VAL A 140 39.95 -72.86 -22.83
CA VAL A 140 38.58 -73.01 -22.27
C VAL A 140 38.34 -74.41 -21.68
N LEU A 141 39.03 -75.44 -22.19
CA LEU A 141 38.90 -76.82 -21.70
C LEU A 141 39.89 -77.16 -20.56
N GLY A 142 40.91 -76.33 -20.35
CA GLY A 142 41.98 -76.50 -19.37
C GLY A 142 41.50 -76.53 -17.92
N ILE A 143 42.20 -77.29 -17.07
CA ILE A 143 41.84 -77.49 -15.66
C ILE A 143 41.89 -76.17 -14.87
N ASP A 144 42.81 -75.28 -15.23
CA ASP A 144 43.06 -73.99 -14.55
C ASP A 144 42.38 -72.79 -15.25
N PHE A 145 41.32 -73.02 -16.03
CA PHE A 145 40.58 -71.95 -16.70
C PHE A 145 39.82 -71.09 -15.67
N ASP A 146 40.23 -69.84 -15.53
CA ASP A 146 39.58 -68.83 -14.70
C ASP A 146 38.82 -67.81 -15.58
N VAL A 147 37.51 -67.72 -15.34
CA VAL A 147 36.61 -66.80 -16.03
C VAL A 147 36.90 -65.35 -15.62
N GLU A 148 37.19 -65.11 -14.34
CA GLU A 148 37.41 -63.75 -13.82
C GLU A 148 38.66 -63.13 -14.44
N ALA A 149 39.77 -63.88 -14.49
CA ALA A 149 41.01 -63.45 -15.13
C ALA A 149 40.89 -63.12 -16.63
N ILE A 150 39.89 -63.65 -17.34
CA ILE A 150 39.64 -63.34 -18.76
C ILE A 150 38.75 -62.10 -18.89
N MET A 151 37.77 -61.94 -18.01
CA MET A 151 36.90 -60.75 -18.00
C MET A 151 37.68 -59.49 -17.63
N GLU A 152 38.60 -59.58 -16.68
CA GLU A 152 39.52 -58.49 -16.32
C GLU A 152 40.45 -58.06 -17.47
N ARG A 153 40.65 -58.94 -18.46
CA ARG A 153 41.49 -58.66 -19.63
C ARG A 153 40.71 -58.11 -20.82
N SER A 154 39.41 -57.86 -20.68
CA SER A 154 38.58 -57.32 -21.77
C SER A 154 38.59 -55.78 -21.77
N PRO A 155 39.19 -55.13 -22.78
CA PRO A 155 39.22 -53.67 -22.86
C PRO A 155 37.82 -53.05 -23.03
N ALA A 156 36.88 -53.80 -23.61
CA ALA A 156 35.50 -53.38 -23.80
C ALA A 156 34.73 -53.36 -22.47
N LEU A 157 34.87 -54.40 -21.64
CA LEU A 157 34.19 -54.44 -20.34
C LEU A 157 34.77 -53.37 -19.39
N GLU A 158 36.10 -53.25 -19.34
CA GLU A 158 36.78 -52.21 -18.53
C GLU A 158 36.34 -50.80 -18.95
N LYS A 159 36.23 -50.54 -20.27
CA LYS A 159 35.82 -49.22 -20.75
C LYS A 159 34.35 -48.89 -20.43
N ALA A 160 33.47 -49.89 -20.49
CA ALA A 160 32.07 -49.71 -20.10
C ALA A 160 31.93 -49.36 -18.61
N GLU A 161 32.68 -50.04 -17.75
CA GLU A 161 32.73 -49.75 -16.31
C GLU A 161 33.34 -48.38 -16.01
N GLU A 162 34.43 -48.01 -16.68
CA GLU A 162 35.06 -46.68 -16.54
C GLU A 162 34.07 -45.56 -16.89
N VAL A 163 33.38 -45.68 -18.04
CA VAL A 163 32.39 -44.69 -18.49
C VAL A 163 31.21 -44.59 -17.52
N HIS A 164 30.75 -45.71 -16.98
CA HIS A 164 29.70 -45.74 -15.97
C HIS A 164 30.14 -45.08 -14.65
N ASN A 165 31.33 -45.41 -14.16
CA ASN A 165 31.89 -44.83 -12.94
C ASN A 165 32.05 -43.30 -13.06
N GLN A 166 32.54 -42.82 -14.20
CA GLN A 166 32.63 -41.37 -14.48
C GLN A 166 31.26 -40.71 -14.50
N TYR A 167 30.25 -41.37 -15.08
CA TYR A 167 28.88 -40.88 -15.10
C TYR A 167 28.28 -40.75 -13.68
N ILE A 168 28.43 -41.76 -12.83
CA ILE A 168 27.93 -41.73 -11.45
C ILE A 168 28.60 -40.63 -10.62
N LEU A 169 29.92 -40.45 -10.77
CA LEU A 169 30.65 -39.37 -10.09
C LEU A 169 30.13 -37.99 -10.53
N LYS A 170 29.94 -37.79 -11.84
CA LYS A 170 29.40 -36.52 -12.36
C LYS A 170 27.99 -36.25 -11.85
N ARG A 171 27.11 -37.26 -11.88
CA ARG A 171 25.74 -37.17 -11.38
C ARG A 171 25.70 -36.82 -9.89
N SER A 172 26.51 -37.48 -9.05
CA SER A 172 26.57 -37.15 -7.62
C SER A 172 27.05 -35.72 -7.34
N GLN A 173 28.00 -35.21 -8.13
CA GLN A 173 28.46 -33.82 -8.02
C GLN A 173 27.37 -32.82 -8.40
N GLU A 174 26.61 -33.12 -9.46
CA GLU A 174 25.47 -32.30 -9.90
C GLU A 174 24.33 -32.30 -8.88
N GLU A 175 23.96 -33.45 -8.31
CA GLU A 175 22.95 -33.56 -7.25
C GLU A 175 23.37 -32.81 -5.98
N ALA A 176 24.64 -32.89 -5.58
CA ALA A 176 25.18 -32.15 -4.44
C ALA A 176 25.24 -30.63 -4.70
N TRP A 177 25.45 -30.20 -5.94
CA TRP A 177 25.36 -28.79 -6.33
C TRP A 177 23.90 -28.31 -6.29
N GLN A 178 22.98 -29.05 -6.90
CA GLN A 178 21.54 -28.75 -6.90
C GLN A 178 21.00 -28.63 -5.48
N SER A 179 21.34 -29.58 -4.61
CA SER A 179 20.95 -29.55 -3.19
C SER A 179 21.45 -28.28 -2.50
N ARG A 180 22.71 -27.87 -2.73
CA ARG A 180 23.27 -26.63 -2.15
C ARG A 180 22.56 -25.38 -2.66
N VAL A 181 22.25 -25.32 -3.95
CA VAL A 181 21.51 -24.21 -4.55
C VAL A 181 20.09 -24.12 -3.98
N GLU A 182 19.40 -25.26 -3.86
CA GLU A 182 18.04 -25.32 -3.30
C GLU A 182 17.99 -24.84 -1.85
N HIS A 183 18.91 -25.33 -1.00
CA HIS A 183 19.00 -24.90 0.40
C HIS A 183 19.32 -23.40 0.49
N GLY A 184 20.29 -22.91 -0.29
CA GLY A 184 20.64 -21.48 -0.30
C GLY A 184 19.47 -20.59 -0.76
N LEU A 185 18.69 -21.04 -1.76
CA LEU A 185 17.51 -20.30 -2.22
C LEU A 185 16.40 -20.28 -1.15
N SER A 186 16.17 -21.43 -0.48
CA SER A 186 15.20 -21.54 0.62
C SER A 186 15.53 -20.61 1.79
N ASP A 187 16.81 -20.53 2.16
CA ASP A 187 17.27 -19.63 3.22
C ASP A 187 17.04 -18.17 2.84
N VAL A 188 17.38 -17.77 1.60
CA VAL A 188 17.16 -16.41 1.10
C VAL A 188 15.68 -16.05 1.11
N VAL A 189 14.78 -16.95 0.67
CA VAL A 189 13.33 -16.73 0.72
C VAL A 189 12.85 -16.57 2.16
N THR A 190 13.39 -17.36 3.08
CA THR A 190 13.05 -17.28 4.51
C THR A 190 13.50 -15.94 5.10
N PHE A 191 14.73 -15.50 4.83
CA PHE A 191 15.22 -14.18 5.26
C PHE A 191 14.40 -13.03 4.69
N GLU A 192 14.02 -13.10 3.41
CA GLU A 192 13.20 -12.09 2.76
C GLU A 192 11.82 -11.99 3.42
N SER A 193 11.20 -13.14 3.73
CA SER A 193 9.93 -13.19 4.44
C SER A 193 10.04 -12.60 5.85
N GLN A 194 11.07 -12.95 6.61
CA GLN A 194 11.32 -12.42 7.96
C GLN A 194 11.57 -10.91 7.92
N ASN A 195 12.35 -10.43 6.94
CA ASN A 195 12.64 -9.01 6.78
C ASN A 195 11.37 -8.21 6.47
N ARG A 196 10.46 -8.73 5.63
CA ARG A 196 9.14 -8.11 5.40
C ARG A 196 8.34 -7.97 6.69
N PHE A 197 8.37 -8.98 7.56
CA PHE A 197 7.70 -8.90 8.87
C PHE A 197 8.32 -7.85 9.79
N VAL A 198 9.65 -7.73 9.82
CA VAL A 198 10.35 -6.69 10.60
C VAL A 198 9.97 -5.30 10.10
N VAL A 199 10.07 -5.05 8.80
CA VAL A 199 9.69 -3.76 8.20
C VAL A 199 8.24 -3.42 8.50
N ALA A 200 7.32 -4.38 8.34
CA ALA A 200 5.90 -4.15 8.66
C ALA A 200 5.66 -3.86 10.15
N ALA A 201 6.44 -4.46 11.05
CA ALA A 201 6.36 -4.20 12.49
C ALA A 201 6.89 -2.80 12.84
N GLU A 202 8.02 -2.39 12.26
CA GLU A 202 8.59 -1.04 12.41
C GLU A 202 7.63 0.02 11.89
N GLU A 203 7.10 -0.15 10.67
CA GLU A 203 6.10 0.77 10.09
C GLU A 203 4.85 0.87 10.97
N LYS A 204 4.39 -0.26 11.54
CA LYS A 204 3.22 -0.27 12.43
C LYS A 204 3.50 0.50 13.73
N PHE A 205 4.71 0.36 14.29
CA PHE A 205 5.12 1.08 15.50
C PHE A 205 5.22 2.60 15.23
N ASP A 206 5.87 2.99 14.14
CA ASP A 206 6.00 4.39 13.73
C ASP A 206 4.64 5.03 13.43
N ARG A 207 3.76 4.29 12.76
CA ARG A 207 2.39 4.72 12.51
C ARG A 207 1.62 4.94 13.81
N ALA A 208 1.76 4.04 14.79
CA ALA A 208 1.12 4.21 16.09
C ALA A 208 1.63 5.47 16.82
N ALA A 209 2.96 5.69 16.83
CA ALA A 209 3.56 6.88 17.42
C ALA A 209 3.13 8.18 16.71
N LEU A 210 2.97 8.16 15.39
CA LEU A 210 2.46 9.30 14.62
C LEU A 210 0.99 9.59 14.94
N VAL A 211 0.15 8.55 15.03
CA VAL A 211 -1.27 8.70 15.38
C VAL A 211 -1.41 9.30 16.77
N GLU A 212 -0.62 8.86 17.74
CA GLU A 212 -0.67 9.38 19.10
C GLU A 212 -0.21 10.84 19.17
N ARG A 213 0.85 11.22 18.43
CA ARG A 213 1.24 12.63 18.26
C ARG A 213 0.13 13.48 17.64
N LYS A 214 -0.55 12.99 16.59
CA LYS A 214 -1.68 13.72 15.99
C LYS A 214 -2.86 13.86 16.93
N ARG A 215 -3.13 12.85 17.78
CA ARG A 215 -4.17 12.93 18.82
C ARG A 215 -3.85 14.00 19.86
N SER A 216 -2.62 14.02 20.36
CA SER A 216 -2.19 15.02 21.35
C SER A 216 -2.19 16.43 20.77
N ASP A 217 -1.74 16.61 19.52
CA ASP A 217 -1.82 17.90 18.82
C ASP A 217 -3.26 18.35 18.60
N LYS A 218 -4.16 17.45 18.17
CA LYS A 218 -5.59 17.77 18.04
C LYS A 218 -6.16 18.23 19.39
N ALA A 219 -5.89 17.51 20.47
CA ALA A 219 -6.36 17.86 21.81
C ALA A 219 -5.77 19.20 22.31
N ARG A 220 -4.53 19.53 21.93
CA ARG A 220 -3.91 20.83 22.21
C ARG A 220 -4.59 21.96 21.44
N ILE A 221 -4.84 21.77 20.14
CA ILE A 221 -5.49 22.77 19.29
C ILE A 221 -6.92 23.03 19.78
N ILE A 222 -7.68 21.99 20.11
CA ILE A 222 -9.04 22.14 20.65
C ILE A 222 -9.02 22.97 21.93
N ARG A 223 -8.13 22.65 22.89
CA ARG A 223 -8.00 23.45 24.12
C ARG A 223 -7.66 24.91 23.84
N LEU A 224 -6.73 25.18 22.93
CA LEU A 224 -6.38 26.56 22.55
C LEU A 224 -7.57 27.31 21.90
N LEU A 225 -8.40 26.61 21.12
CA LEU A 225 -9.60 27.19 20.54
C LEU A 225 -10.66 27.47 21.60
N GLU A 226 -10.90 26.54 22.53
CA GLU A 226 -11.81 26.71 23.67
C GLU A 226 -11.36 27.87 24.59
N GLU A 227 -10.07 27.96 24.90
CA GLU A 227 -9.49 29.07 25.67
C GLU A 227 -9.66 30.41 24.95
N ARG A 228 -9.51 30.43 23.62
CA ARG A 228 -9.71 31.65 22.82
C ARG A 228 -11.18 32.04 22.77
N GLU A 229 -12.09 31.10 22.59
CA GLU A 229 -13.54 31.36 22.58
C GLU A 229 -14.04 31.85 23.94
N THR A 230 -13.59 31.22 25.03
CA THR A 230 -13.94 31.66 26.39
C THR A 230 -13.37 33.04 26.70
N ALA A 231 -12.14 33.34 26.27
CA ALA A 231 -11.56 34.68 26.41
C ALA A 231 -12.32 35.74 25.59
N LYS A 232 -12.70 35.44 24.34
CA LYS A 232 -13.53 36.33 23.53
C LYS A 232 -14.89 36.58 24.17
N TRP A 233 -15.54 35.53 24.66
CA TRP A 233 -16.83 35.64 25.34
C TRP A 233 -16.74 36.50 26.61
N LYS A 234 -15.68 36.33 27.41
CA LYS A 234 -15.45 37.16 28.59
C LYS A 234 -15.22 38.64 28.22
N ALA A 235 -14.46 38.91 27.16
CA ALA A 235 -14.26 40.27 26.66
C ALA A 235 -15.57 40.89 26.15
N GLU A 236 -16.41 40.09 25.49
CA GLU A 236 -17.72 40.52 25.03
C GLU A 236 -18.67 40.84 26.21
N LEU A 237 -18.70 40.02 27.27
CA LEU A 237 -19.45 40.35 28.49
C LEU A 237 -18.99 41.66 29.14
N GLN A 238 -17.67 41.86 29.27
CA GLN A 238 -17.12 43.12 29.79
C GLN A 238 -17.48 44.34 28.93
N ARG A 239 -17.48 44.17 27.60
CA ARG A 239 -17.91 45.21 26.66
C ARG A 239 -19.39 45.55 26.85
N ARG A 240 -20.27 44.54 26.99
CA ARG A 240 -21.71 44.73 27.24
C ARG A 240 -21.94 45.49 28.55
N ASP A 241 -21.25 45.12 29.62
CA ASP A 241 -21.36 45.80 30.91
C ASP A 241 -20.91 47.27 30.81
N ALA A 242 -19.79 47.54 30.10
CA ALA A 242 -19.28 48.89 29.89
C ALA A 242 -20.23 49.74 29.03
N GLU A 243 -20.78 49.14 27.97
CA GLU A 243 -21.77 49.78 27.10
C GLU A 243 -23.04 50.17 27.88
N GLN A 244 -23.58 49.24 28.65
CA GLN A 244 -24.77 49.47 29.45
C GLN A 244 -24.55 50.57 30.49
N LYS A 245 -23.42 50.56 31.20
CA LYS A 245 -23.05 51.62 32.16
C LYS A 245 -22.94 52.98 31.49
N LEU A 246 -22.24 53.06 30.34
CA LEU A 246 -22.08 54.31 29.62
C LEU A 246 -23.43 54.88 29.14
N LEU A 247 -24.34 54.03 28.69
CA LEU A 247 -25.68 54.45 28.28
C LEU A 247 -26.53 54.88 29.47
N GLN A 248 -26.44 54.20 30.61
CA GLN A 248 -27.09 54.62 31.86
C GLN A 248 -26.59 56.01 32.30
N GLU A 249 -25.27 56.20 32.40
CA GLU A 249 -24.65 57.49 32.75
C GLU A 249 -25.10 58.63 31.82
N LYS A 250 -25.12 58.38 30.50
CA LYS A 250 -25.59 59.37 29.51
C LYS A 250 -27.09 59.65 29.63
N THR A 251 -27.89 58.65 29.96
CA THR A 251 -29.34 58.80 30.14
C THR A 251 -29.64 59.59 31.40
N GLU A 252 -28.94 59.32 32.50
CA GLU A 252 -29.03 60.07 33.76
C GLU A 252 -28.63 61.54 33.58
N ALA A 253 -27.67 61.84 32.70
CA ALA A 253 -27.33 63.23 32.34
C ALA A 253 -28.50 63.99 31.68
N ILE A 254 -29.49 63.28 31.10
CA ILE A 254 -30.75 63.84 30.59
C ILE A 254 -31.88 63.64 31.60
N HIS A 255 -31.61 63.90 32.88
CA HIS A 255 -32.62 63.83 33.94
C HIS A 255 -33.85 64.71 33.66
N ASN A 256 -33.65 65.86 33.00
CA ASN A 256 -34.74 66.76 32.60
C ASN A 256 -34.98 66.71 31.09
N VAL A 257 -36.22 66.43 30.68
CA VAL A 257 -36.67 66.40 29.28
C VAL A 257 -36.40 67.73 28.56
N ALA A 258 -36.44 68.85 29.29
CA ALA A 258 -36.11 70.17 28.75
C ALA A 258 -34.66 70.30 28.22
N ASN A 259 -33.75 69.40 28.61
CA ASN A 259 -32.36 69.40 28.14
C ASN A 259 -32.15 68.66 26.81
N ILE A 260 -33.15 67.92 26.32
CA ILE A 260 -33.09 67.16 25.06
C ILE A 260 -32.65 68.05 23.87
N PRO A 261 -33.21 69.25 23.64
CA PRO A 261 -32.75 70.17 22.60
C PRO A 261 -31.23 70.41 22.62
N SER A 262 -30.67 70.69 23.80
CA SER A 262 -29.25 71.00 23.96
C SER A 262 -28.36 69.80 23.67
N VAL A 263 -28.77 68.59 24.11
CA VAL A 263 -28.05 67.34 23.84
C VAL A 263 -28.07 67.03 22.34
N LEU A 264 -29.23 67.16 21.69
CA LEU A 264 -29.37 66.96 20.25
C LEU A 264 -28.49 67.93 19.45
N LEU A 265 -28.45 69.22 19.85
CA LEU A 265 -27.61 70.23 19.19
C LEU A 265 -26.11 69.95 19.34
N ALA A 266 -25.68 69.52 20.52
CA ALA A 266 -24.28 69.21 20.79
C ALA A 266 -23.79 67.98 20.03
N ALA A 267 -24.63 66.94 19.94
CA ALA A 267 -24.25 65.67 19.31
C ALA A 267 -24.51 65.62 17.79
N LEU A 268 -25.50 66.39 17.30
CA LEU A 268 -25.89 66.43 15.89
C LEU A 268 -25.97 67.88 15.37
N PRO A 269 -24.85 68.43 14.88
CA PRO A 269 -24.81 69.79 14.32
C PRO A 269 -25.69 69.95 13.08
N ASP A 270 -25.83 68.90 12.26
CA ASP A 270 -26.66 68.92 11.06
C ASP A 270 -28.17 69.03 11.40
N ALA A 271 -28.77 70.15 11.02
CA ALA A 271 -30.17 70.44 11.27
C ALA A 271 -31.14 69.50 10.54
N ALA A 272 -30.81 69.04 9.33
CA ALA A 272 -31.68 68.16 8.56
C ALA A 272 -31.76 66.77 9.21
N MET A 273 -30.59 66.22 9.58
CA MET A 273 -30.51 64.95 10.31
C MET A 273 -31.17 65.03 11.69
N ARG A 274 -30.92 66.11 12.44
CA ARG A 274 -31.56 66.32 13.75
C ARG A 274 -33.08 66.37 13.63
N ARG A 275 -33.63 67.08 12.63
CA ARG A 275 -35.08 67.13 12.39
C ARG A 275 -35.66 65.75 12.07
N LYS A 276 -34.98 64.93 11.25
CA LYS A 276 -35.39 63.54 10.98
C LYS A 276 -35.40 62.70 12.25
N LEU A 277 -34.30 62.71 13.02
CA LEU A 277 -34.19 61.95 14.26
C LEU A 277 -35.29 62.33 15.27
N VAL A 278 -35.54 63.63 15.45
CA VAL A 278 -36.63 64.14 16.31
C VAL A 278 -37.99 63.65 15.78
N GLY A 279 -38.20 63.71 14.47
CA GLY A 279 -39.42 63.22 13.82
C GLY A 279 -39.69 61.74 14.10
N HIS A 280 -38.71 60.87 13.87
CA HIS A 280 -38.81 59.43 14.12
C HIS A 280 -38.99 59.13 15.61
N THR A 281 -38.23 59.79 16.49
CA THR A 281 -38.35 59.61 17.95
C THR A 281 -39.73 60.04 18.46
N ARG A 282 -40.28 61.15 17.95
CA ARG A 282 -41.65 61.56 18.26
C ARG A 282 -42.66 60.53 17.77
N GLN A 283 -42.53 60.04 16.54
CA GLN A 283 -43.41 59.00 15.99
C GLN A 283 -43.39 57.73 16.86
N LEU A 284 -42.22 57.31 17.34
CA LEU A 284 -42.08 56.19 18.26
C LEU A 284 -42.84 56.44 19.57
N ILE A 285 -42.66 57.61 20.19
CA ILE A 285 -43.38 58.00 21.42
C ILE A 285 -44.90 58.01 21.18
N THR A 286 -45.37 58.65 20.10
CA THR A 286 -46.79 58.68 19.76
C THR A 286 -47.34 57.27 19.52
N ALA A 287 -46.56 56.38 18.89
CA ALA A 287 -46.95 54.99 18.67
C ALA A 287 -47.04 54.22 20.00
N LEU A 288 -46.08 54.40 20.91
CA LEU A 288 -46.11 53.79 22.24
C LEU A 288 -47.33 54.25 23.05
N LEU A 289 -47.67 55.54 22.99
CA LEU A 289 -48.82 56.11 23.69
C LEU A 289 -50.17 55.64 23.11
N ARG A 290 -50.23 55.25 21.84
CA ARG A 290 -51.47 54.83 21.15
C ARG A 290 -51.66 53.32 21.07
N THR A 291 -50.59 52.58 20.83
CA THR A 291 -50.60 51.13 20.57
C THR A 291 -49.47 50.44 21.34
N PRO A 292 -49.48 50.48 22.69
CA PRO A 292 -48.37 49.99 23.53
C PRO A 292 -48.10 48.48 23.38
N GLU A 293 -49.03 47.70 22.83
CA GLU A 293 -48.92 46.25 22.66
C GLU A 293 -48.12 45.81 21.42
N ASP A 294 -47.82 46.71 20.47
CA ASP A 294 -47.12 46.34 19.23
C ASP A 294 -45.67 45.91 19.51
N LEU A 295 -45.36 44.65 19.22
CA LEU A 295 -44.05 44.06 19.45
C LEU A 295 -42.92 44.75 18.68
N ASN A 296 -43.19 45.35 17.52
CA ASN A 296 -42.16 46.02 16.71
C ASN A 296 -41.69 47.34 17.33
N ILE A 297 -42.57 48.02 18.05
CA ILE A 297 -42.18 49.21 18.83
C ILE A 297 -41.70 48.80 20.22
N ARG A 298 -42.20 47.73 20.84
CA ARG A 298 -41.68 47.25 22.13
C ARG A 298 -40.27 46.66 22.04
N ARG A 299 -39.87 46.14 20.87
CA ARG A 299 -38.54 45.56 20.63
C ARG A 299 -37.88 46.16 19.39
N LEU A 300 -37.01 47.15 19.61
CA LEU A 300 -36.24 47.80 18.55
C LEU A 300 -35.00 46.95 18.23
N ARG A 301 -35.07 46.21 17.12
CA ARG A 301 -33.98 45.34 16.66
C ARG A 301 -32.99 46.12 15.82
N ASN A 302 -31.71 46.15 16.22
CA ASN A 302 -30.69 46.92 15.50
C ASN A 302 -30.47 46.45 14.06
N ASN A 303 -30.72 45.17 13.77
CA ASN A 303 -30.56 44.63 12.42
C ASN A 303 -31.83 44.81 11.55
N ASN A 304 -32.87 45.50 12.05
CA ASN A 304 -34.07 45.81 11.29
C ASN A 304 -33.79 46.94 10.28
N GLU A 305 -34.07 46.70 9.00
CA GLU A 305 -33.83 47.66 7.91
C GLU A 305 -34.52 49.02 8.16
N HIS A 306 -35.73 49.03 8.72
CA HIS A 306 -36.43 50.28 9.05
C HIS A 306 -35.72 51.06 10.15
N LEU A 307 -35.29 50.38 11.22
CA LEU A 307 -34.58 51.02 12.33
C LEU A 307 -33.21 51.56 11.85
N ILE A 308 -32.52 50.79 11.02
CA ILE A 308 -31.26 51.17 10.38
C ILE A 308 -31.45 52.42 9.50
N GLY A 309 -32.52 52.47 8.70
CA GLY A 309 -32.83 53.62 7.86
C GLY A 309 -33.18 54.89 8.66
N ASP A 310 -33.99 54.73 9.70
CA ASP A 310 -34.52 55.85 10.50
C ASP A 310 -33.49 56.43 11.47
N TYR A 311 -32.64 55.58 12.07
CA TYR A 311 -31.74 55.96 13.16
C TYR A 311 -30.26 55.68 12.89
N GLY A 312 -29.94 54.82 11.92
CA GLY A 312 -28.58 54.35 11.65
C GLY A 312 -28.22 53.08 12.40
N HIS A 313 -26.95 52.70 12.37
CA HIS A 313 -26.43 51.52 13.07
C HIS A 313 -25.04 51.83 13.64
N PRO A 314 -24.72 51.39 14.88
CA PRO A 314 -23.45 51.75 15.54
C PRO A 314 -22.21 51.18 14.82
N CYS A 315 -22.36 50.08 14.08
CA CYS A 315 -21.29 49.47 13.28
C CYS A 315 -21.04 50.16 11.92
N LEU A 316 -21.85 51.16 11.53
CA LEU A 316 -21.79 51.73 10.17
C LEU A 316 -21.19 53.13 10.15
N ILE A 317 -20.13 53.29 9.36
CA ILE A 317 -19.49 54.58 9.11
C ILE A 317 -19.27 54.76 7.61
N ALA A 318 -19.47 55.95 7.07
CA ALA A 318 -19.05 56.29 5.72
C ALA A 318 -18.05 57.44 5.80
N ILE A 319 -16.99 57.37 5.02
CA ILE A 319 -16.07 58.50 4.85
C ILE A 319 -16.48 59.22 3.59
N ASN A 320 -16.73 60.52 3.71
CA ASN A 320 -17.02 61.36 2.56
C ASN A 320 -15.76 61.58 1.74
N SER A 321 -15.78 61.12 0.49
CA SER A 321 -14.64 61.20 -0.43
C SER A 321 -14.26 62.65 -0.79
N ALA A 322 -15.19 63.60 -0.64
CA ALA A 322 -14.96 65.01 -0.99
C ALA A 322 -14.21 65.81 0.08
N ASP A 323 -14.40 65.50 1.37
CA ASP A 323 -13.84 66.29 2.49
C ASP A 323 -13.14 65.43 3.56
N GLY A 324 -13.08 64.11 3.37
CA GLY A 324 -12.48 63.15 4.30
C GLY A 324 -13.22 63.00 5.63
N LYS A 325 -14.39 63.63 5.81
CA LYS A 325 -15.13 63.60 7.08
C LYS A 325 -15.97 62.33 7.21
N GLN A 326 -16.08 61.83 8.43
CA GLN A 326 -16.99 60.72 8.76
C GLN A 326 -18.45 61.19 8.72
N CYS A 327 -19.34 60.33 8.25
CA CYS A 327 -20.78 60.58 8.29
C CYS A 327 -21.31 60.65 9.72
N LEU A 328 -22.44 61.33 9.90
CA LEU A 328 -23.07 61.52 11.21
C LEU A 328 -23.99 60.36 11.64
N CYS A 329 -24.03 59.22 10.93
CA CYS A 329 -24.88 58.07 11.29
C CYS A 329 -24.54 57.48 12.67
N ALA A 330 -23.26 57.32 12.99
CA ALA A 330 -22.85 56.79 14.30
C ALA A 330 -23.19 57.76 15.45
N PRO A 331 -22.93 59.09 15.35
CA PRO A 331 -23.48 60.06 16.29
C PRO A 331 -25.02 60.02 16.41
N ALA A 332 -25.73 59.85 15.28
CA ALA A 332 -27.19 59.85 15.28
C ALA A 332 -27.77 58.67 16.06
N VAL A 333 -27.30 57.45 15.79
CA VAL A 333 -27.76 56.26 16.52
C VAL A 333 -27.36 56.32 17.99
N ASN A 334 -26.15 56.81 18.32
CA ASN A 334 -25.72 56.94 19.72
C ASN A 334 -26.66 57.86 20.54
N VAL A 335 -27.15 58.93 19.92
CA VAL A 335 -28.09 59.85 20.57
C VAL A 335 -29.50 59.25 20.62
N ALA A 336 -29.91 58.56 19.56
CA ALA A 336 -31.17 57.81 19.52
C ALA A 336 -31.24 56.79 20.67
N GLU A 337 -30.17 56.04 20.90
CA GLU A 337 -30.08 55.04 21.96
C GLU A 337 -30.22 55.64 23.36
N VAL A 338 -29.62 56.82 23.60
CA VAL A 338 -29.81 57.55 24.87
C VAL A 338 -31.27 57.99 25.02
N LEU A 339 -31.91 58.46 23.95
CA LEU A 339 -33.33 58.81 23.98
C LEU A 339 -34.23 57.58 24.18
N TRP A 340 -33.90 56.43 23.59
CA TRP A 340 -34.60 55.17 23.83
C TRP A 340 -34.45 54.73 25.29
N CYS A 341 -33.24 54.75 25.85
CA CYS A 341 -33.04 54.49 27.27
C CYS A 341 -33.85 55.45 28.15
N ARG A 342 -33.95 56.74 27.76
CA ARG A 342 -34.79 57.71 28.47
C ARG A 342 -36.28 57.38 28.36
N ILE A 343 -36.74 56.88 27.23
CA ILE A 343 -38.10 56.36 27.01
C ILE A 343 -38.36 55.11 27.86
N GLY A 344 -37.34 54.40 28.37
CA GLY A 344 -37.49 53.19 29.17
C GLY A 344 -37.07 51.91 28.45
N TYR A 345 -36.40 52.00 27.32
CA TYR A 345 -35.79 50.83 26.68
C TYR A 345 -34.53 50.37 27.43
N SER A 346 -34.33 49.07 27.47
CA SER A 346 -33.12 48.44 28.00
C SER A 346 -32.46 47.57 26.93
N ILE A 347 -31.13 47.56 26.89
CA ILE A 347 -30.38 46.72 25.95
C ILE A 347 -30.52 45.26 26.34
N ARG A 348 -30.83 44.42 25.34
CA ARG A 348 -30.84 42.97 25.44
C ARG A 348 -30.02 42.38 24.29
N TYR A 349 -29.54 41.17 24.53
CA TYR A 349 -28.81 40.38 23.53
C TYR A 349 -29.52 39.04 23.38
N THR A 350 -29.73 38.60 22.15
CA THR A 350 -30.23 37.24 21.88
C THR A 350 -29.12 36.21 22.07
N ASN A 351 -29.46 34.94 22.24
CA ASN A 351 -28.48 33.85 22.20
C ASN A 351 -28.38 33.18 20.82
N VAL A 352 -29.06 33.76 19.82
CA VAL A 352 -29.18 33.19 18.48
C VAL A 352 -28.50 34.15 17.50
N PRO A 353 -27.53 33.67 16.71
CA PRO A 353 -26.92 34.47 15.65
C PRO A 353 -28.02 34.96 14.69
N ASN A 354 -28.01 36.25 14.37
CA ASN A 354 -28.88 36.83 13.36
C ASN A 354 -28.05 37.21 12.13
N ARG A 355 -28.71 37.45 10.99
CA ARG A 355 -28.08 37.91 9.77
C ARG A 355 -27.25 39.18 10.04
N SER A 356 -25.97 39.18 9.67
CA SER A 356 -25.10 40.33 9.89
C SER A 356 -25.51 41.51 9.01
N VAL A 357 -25.33 42.73 9.53
CA VAL A 357 -25.58 43.96 8.77
C VAL A 357 -24.65 44.05 7.56
N GLU A 358 -23.44 43.49 7.66
CA GLU A 358 -22.51 43.35 6.54
C GLU A 358 -23.09 42.54 5.38
N SER A 359 -23.83 41.47 5.66
CA SER A 359 -24.47 40.68 4.62
C SER A 359 -25.51 41.51 3.86
N VAL A 360 -26.34 42.27 4.59
CA VAL A 360 -27.36 43.15 3.98
C VAL A 360 -26.72 44.26 3.15
N ARG A 361 -25.60 44.81 3.61
CA ARG A 361 -24.86 45.87 2.93
C ARG A 361 -24.31 45.46 1.56
N LEU A 362 -23.85 44.22 1.44
CA LEU A 362 -23.27 43.67 0.21
C LEU A 362 -24.32 43.25 -0.83
N GLU A 363 -25.60 43.20 -0.45
CA GLU A 363 -26.70 42.85 -1.34
C GLU A 363 -27.24 44.06 -2.08
N LYS A 364 -27.96 43.82 -3.18
CA LYS A 364 -28.63 44.88 -3.96
C LYS A 364 -29.56 45.76 -3.09
N ARG A 365 -30.18 45.18 -2.07
CA ARG A 365 -31.01 45.93 -1.10
C ARG A 365 -30.21 46.98 -0.32
N GLY A 366 -28.91 46.77 -0.12
CA GLY A 366 -28.03 47.76 0.49
C GLY A 366 -27.86 49.03 -0.35
N GLU A 367 -28.15 48.98 -1.65
CA GLU A 367 -28.18 50.17 -2.52
C GLU A 367 -29.49 50.96 -2.39
N GLU A 368 -30.57 50.28 -2.02
CA GLU A 368 -31.91 50.87 -1.87
C GLU A 368 -32.13 51.45 -0.46
N LEU A 369 -31.51 50.85 0.56
CA LEU A 369 -31.65 51.31 1.95
C LEU A 369 -30.81 52.57 2.21
N VAL A 370 -31.48 53.69 2.44
CA VAL A 370 -30.85 54.99 2.73
C VAL A 370 -30.74 55.20 4.23
N LEU A 371 -29.53 55.49 4.73
CA LEU A 371 -29.28 55.80 6.13
C LEU A 371 -29.61 57.27 6.45
N PRO A 372 -29.63 57.70 7.73
CA PRO A 372 -29.99 59.07 8.10
C PRO A 372 -29.15 60.16 7.43
N CYS A 373 -27.89 59.85 7.08
CA CYS A 373 -26.99 60.75 6.35
C CYS A 373 -27.39 60.99 4.88
N GLY A 374 -28.45 60.33 4.39
CA GLY A 374 -28.92 60.43 3.01
C GLY A 374 -28.14 59.58 2.01
N ARG A 375 -27.18 58.77 2.47
CA ARG A 375 -26.38 57.88 1.62
C ARG A 375 -26.88 56.43 1.75
N PRO A 376 -26.73 55.61 0.70
CA PRO A 376 -27.12 54.20 0.76
C PRO A 376 -26.22 53.43 1.73
N LEU A 377 -26.77 52.35 2.29
CA LEU A 377 -26.07 51.43 3.20
C LEU A 377 -24.79 50.89 2.53
N SER A 378 -24.83 50.57 1.24
CA SER A 378 -23.71 50.01 0.46
C SER A 378 -22.43 50.85 0.49
N VAL A 379 -22.55 52.19 0.65
CA VAL A 379 -21.43 53.13 0.69
C VAL A 379 -20.77 53.21 2.08
N HIS A 380 -21.42 52.67 3.10
CA HIS A 380 -20.84 52.62 4.44
C HIS A 380 -19.84 51.47 4.54
N THR A 381 -18.80 51.65 5.33
CA THR A 381 -17.97 50.56 5.83
C THR A 381 -18.56 50.06 7.13
N TYR A 382 -18.54 48.75 7.27
CA TYR A 382 -19.03 48.07 8.45
C TYR A 382 -17.84 47.68 9.34
N SER A 383 -17.93 48.05 10.60
CA SER A 383 -16.96 47.68 11.64
C SER A 383 -17.67 46.80 12.67
N PRO A 384 -17.36 45.49 12.75
CA PRO A 384 -18.07 44.59 13.64
C PRO A 384 -17.87 44.98 15.10
N LEU A 385 -18.97 45.23 15.78
CA LEU A 385 -19.03 45.22 17.23
C LEU A 385 -19.21 43.76 17.67
N GLY A 386 -18.38 43.29 18.61
CA GLY A 386 -18.21 41.87 18.96
C GLY A 386 -19.47 41.07 19.34
N PHE A 387 -20.65 41.70 19.43
CA PHE A 387 -21.91 41.00 19.66
C PHE A 387 -22.38 40.17 18.47
N GLU A 388 -22.04 40.55 17.23
CA GLU A 388 -22.60 39.92 16.01
C GLU A 388 -22.12 38.48 15.76
N ASP A 389 -20.95 38.12 16.32
CA ASP A 389 -20.43 36.74 16.30
C ASP A 389 -21.24 35.79 17.20
N TYR A 390 -21.98 36.32 18.18
CA TYR A 390 -22.63 35.55 19.23
C TYR A 390 -24.15 35.77 19.33
N SER A 391 -24.66 36.89 18.82
CA SER A 391 -25.99 37.40 19.17
C SER A 391 -26.46 38.57 18.31
N GLU A 392 -27.73 38.90 18.43
CA GLU A 392 -28.28 40.20 18.01
C GLU A 392 -28.45 41.11 19.22
N ARG A 393 -28.04 42.37 19.07
CA ARG A 393 -28.31 43.46 20.03
C ARG A 393 -29.66 44.10 19.70
N PHE A 394 -30.53 44.26 20.68
CA PHE A 394 -31.82 44.94 20.53
C PHE A 394 -32.18 45.72 21.79
N PHE A 395 -33.15 46.62 21.68
CA PHE A 395 -33.70 47.38 22.79
C PHE A 395 -35.10 46.88 23.09
N GLU A 396 -35.35 46.49 24.34
CA GLU A 396 -36.66 46.05 24.81
C GLU A 396 -37.23 47.06 25.79
N LEU A 397 -38.48 47.47 25.59
CA LEU A 397 -39.16 48.41 26.47
C LEU A 397 -39.44 47.76 27.83
N VAL A 398 -38.92 48.37 28.89
CA VAL A 398 -39.14 47.99 30.28
C VAL A 398 -39.83 49.16 30.97
N GLU A 399 -41.14 49.25 30.77
CA GLU A 399 -41.98 50.25 31.45
C GLU A 399 -42.41 49.76 32.85
N PRO A 400 -42.67 50.67 33.80
CA PRO A 400 -43.22 50.29 35.11
C PRO A 400 -44.54 49.54 34.95
N ASN A 401 -44.80 48.55 35.82
CA ASN A 401 -46.04 47.78 35.73
C ASN A 401 -47.20 48.58 36.34
N VAL A 402 -48.18 48.98 35.52
CA VAL A 402 -49.36 49.75 35.94
C VAL A 402 -50.08 49.15 37.16
N MET A 403 -50.12 47.81 37.24
CA MET A 403 -50.85 47.10 38.29
C MET A 403 -50.06 46.98 39.60
N GLU A 404 -48.73 47.05 39.53
CA GLU A 404 -47.83 46.88 40.68
C GLU A 404 -47.29 48.23 41.19
N GLU A 405 -46.96 49.13 40.27
CA GLU A 405 -46.30 50.42 40.50
C GLU A 405 -47.02 51.56 39.72
N PRO A 406 -48.27 51.90 40.11
CA PRO A 406 -49.09 52.87 39.36
C PRO A 406 -48.50 54.29 39.39
N ASP A 407 -47.85 54.68 40.49
CA ASP A 407 -47.24 56.00 40.63
C ASP A 407 -46.04 56.16 39.69
N ASP A 408 -45.14 55.16 39.65
CA ASP A 408 -43.98 55.17 38.75
C ASP A 408 -44.40 55.10 37.29
N TRP A 409 -45.47 54.35 36.97
CA TRP A 409 -46.05 54.35 35.64
C TRP A 409 -46.60 55.72 35.24
N MET A 410 -47.31 56.41 36.14
CA MET A 410 -47.80 57.78 35.87
C MET A 410 -46.65 58.78 35.68
N VAL A 411 -45.57 58.67 36.45
CA VAL A 411 -44.36 59.49 36.27
C VAL A 411 -43.74 59.24 34.90
N TRP A 412 -43.62 57.97 34.50
CA TRP A 412 -43.12 57.59 33.19
C TRP A 412 -44.02 58.10 32.05
N TYR A 413 -45.34 57.94 32.19
CA TYR A 413 -46.31 58.39 31.18
C TYR A 413 -46.29 59.92 31.01
N ASN A 414 -46.23 60.67 32.11
CA ASN A 414 -46.09 62.13 32.08
C ASN A 414 -44.77 62.57 31.43
N MET A 415 -43.67 61.87 31.71
CA MET A 415 -42.39 62.12 31.04
C MET A 415 -42.50 61.87 29.52
N MET A 416 -43.18 60.81 29.09
CA MET A 416 -43.39 60.51 27.67
C MET A 416 -44.21 61.61 26.96
N GLN A 417 -45.28 62.10 27.58
CA GLN A 417 -46.06 63.22 27.05
C GLN A 417 -45.24 64.51 26.96
N GLU A 418 -44.43 64.79 27.98
CA GLU A 418 -43.54 65.95 27.99
C GLU A 418 -42.45 65.85 26.91
N MET A 419 -41.90 64.65 26.70
CA MET A 419 -40.97 64.39 25.58
C MET A 419 -41.65 64.60 24.24
N GLU A 420 -42.88 64.12 24.04
CA GLU A 420 -43.64 64.36 22.81
C GLU A 420 -43.85 65.87 22.54
N ARG A 421 -44.17 66.64 23.58
CA ARG A 421 -44.33 68.10 23.52
C ARG A 421 -43.04 68.80 23.11
N VAL A 422 -41.94 68.52 23.82
CA VAL A 422 -40.62 69.12 23.54
C VAL A 422 -40.13 68.77 22.13
N LEU A 423 -40.31 67.51 21.70
CA LEU A 423 -39.94 67.11 20.34
C LEU A 423 -40.83 67.77 19.27
N THR A 424 -42.11 68.01 19.56
CA THR A 424 -43.02 68.73 18.65
C THR A 424 -42.58 70.19 18.50
N GLU A 425 -42.21 70.86 19.59
CA GLU A 425 -41.69 72.24 19.56
C GLU A 425 -40.43 72.34 18.70
N LEU A 426 -39.52 71.37 18.81
CA LEU A 426 -38.30 71.28 18.00
C LEU A 426 -38.55 71.05 16.51
N LEU A 427 -39.69 70.46 16.13
CA LEU A 427 -40.06 70.29 14.72
C LEU A 427 -40.70 71.55 14.14
N SER A 428 -41.36 72.36 14.98
CA SER A 428 -41.96 73.63 14.60
C SER A 428 -40.99 74.81 14.54
N SER A 429 -39.81 74.68 15.17
CA SER A 429 -38.66 75.60 15.04
C SER A 429 -37.77 75.25 13.85
#